data_AF-A0A1F4FJW1-F1
#
_entry.id   AF-A0A1F4FJW1-F1
#
_cell.length_a   1.000
_cell.length_b   1.000
_cell.length_c   1.000
_cell.angle_alpha   90.00
_cell.angle_beta   90.00
_cell.angle_gamma   90.00
#
_symmetry.space_group_name_H-M   'P 1'
#
loop_
_entity.id
_entity.type
_entity.pdbx_description
1 polymer ?
#
loop_
_entity_poly.entity_id
_entity_poly.type
_entity_poly.pdbx_seq_one_letter_code
_entity_poly.pdbx_strand_id
1 'polypeptide(L)'
;MRVTLIHNPGAGRRAMTAAGLKKLLTEHGHEVRYQSAKEHGWKRVLKEAADLVVVAGGDGTVGRVTRRMVGRGVPMALLPSGTANNIARTLGQLERPFEELVRGWENARRVNLDVAVASGPWGERYFVEGLGLGLFAALLARSEAAQPKSGKHPVEDALRLLQREAASCEAIEIAARLDGEDISGRYVMLEALNLRYVGPNLHLAPASRPGDGQLDVVLVTEAERPRLVHYLEQWQENRERLSLLPTRTGRRLQFEWSGVELHIDDKLRPKKSAQPDEMAGLVEARIGGETVEFLVSQPKERNY
;
A
#
# COMPACT_ATOMS: atom_id res chain seq x y z
N MET A 1 -12.39 -11.10 22.79
CA MET A 1 -11.60 -9.86 22.61
C MET A 1 -12.54 -8.67 22.47
N ARG A 2 -12.12 -7.51 22.97
CA ARG A 2 -12.69 -6.19 22.67
C ARG A 2 -12.14 -5.72 21.33
N VAL A 3 -12.99 -5.69 20.32
CA VAL A 3 -12.65 -5.38 18.93
C VAL A 3 -13.13 -3.98 18.59
N THR A 4 -12.22 -3.12 18.10
CA THR A 4 -12.60 -1.90 17.39
C THR A 4 -12.66 -2.18 15.90
N LEU A 5 -13.86 -2.19 15.32
CA LEU A 5 -14.09 -2.39 13.89
C LEU A 5 -14.15 -1.04 13.16
N ILE A 6 -13.17 -0.76 12.31
CA ILE A 6 -13.19 0.34 11.35
C ILE A 6 -13.67 -0.19 10.00
N HIS A 7 -14.80 0.31 9.51
CA HIS A 7 -15.42 -0.17 8.27
C HIS A 7 -15.57 0.95 7.24
N ASN A 8 -15.14 0.74 6.01
CA ASN A 8 -15.47 1.62 4.89
C ASN A 8 -16.66 1.05 4.09
N PRO A 9 -17.88 1.59 4.26
CA PRO A 9 -19.07 1.09 3.56
C PRO A 9 -19.05 1.32 2.05
N GLY A 10 -18.12 2.12 1.53
CA GLY A 10 -17.96 2.33 0.09
C GLY A 10 -16.86 1.48 -0.54
N ALA A 11 -16.25 0.55 0.20
CA ALA A 11 -15.15 -0.26 -0.32
C ALA A 11 -15.66 -1.45 -1.15
N GLY A 12 -15.30 -1.46 -2.44
CA GLY A 12 -15.40 -2.60 -3.36
C GLY A 12 -16.79 -3.26 -3.48
N ARG A 13 -16.83 -4.40 -4.20
CA ARG A 13 -18.08 -5.14 -4.52
C ARG A 13 -18.38 -6.29 -3.57
N ARG A 14 -17.43 -6.70 -2.73
CA ARG A 14 -17.55 -7.79 -1.73
C ARG A 14 -17.93 -7.29 -0.33
N ALA A 15 -18.47 -6.08 -0.20
CA ALA A 15 -18.73 -5.49 1.10
C ALA A 15 -19.92 -6.16 1.81
N MET A 16 -19.63 -6.83 2.94
CA MET A 16 -20.66 -7.08 3.96
C MET A 16 -21.15 -5.74 4.52
N THR A 17 -22.43 -5.67 4.87
CA THR A 17 -22.99 -4.50 5.53
C THR A 17 -22.38 -4.31 6.92
N ALA A 18 -22.46 -3.10 7.46
CA ALA A 18 -22.04 -2.83 8.85
C ALA A 18 -22.75 -3.75 9.86
N ALA A 19 -24.03 -4.05 9.64
CA ALA A 19 -24.79 -4.97 10.48
C ALA A 19 -24.26 -6.42 10.36
N GLY A 20 -23.97 -6.88 9.14
CA GLY A 20 -23.39 -8.19 8.88
C GLY A 20 -22.02 -8.36 9.54
N LEU A 21 -21.13 -7.36 9.42
CA LEU A 21 -19.80 -7.40 10.04
C LEU A 21 -19.89 -7.43 11.58
N LYS A 22 -20.76 -6.62 12.19
CA LYS A 22 -20.99 -6.65 13.63
C LYS A 22 -21.49 -8.02 14.08
N LYS A 23 -22.52 -8.54 13.39
CA LYS A 23 -23.08 -9.86 13.65
C LYS A 23 -22.01 -10.95 13.58
N LEU A 24 -21.24 -10.98 12.50
CA LEU A 24 -20.16 -11.94 12.29
C LEU A 24 -19.17 -11.96 13.48
N LEU A 25 -18.71 -10.78 13.89
CA LEU A 25 -17.75 -10.66 14.99
C LEU A 25 -18.35 -11.05 16.34
N THR A 26 -19.59 -10.65 16.62
CA THR A 26 -20.28 -10.98 17.87
C THR A 26 -20.63 -12.46 17.98
N GLU A 27 -21.03 -13.11 16.87
CA GLU A 27 -21.26 -14.57 16.81
C GLU A 27 -19.97 -15.37 17.06
N HIS A 28 -18.80 -14.78 16.81
CA HIS A 28 -17.49 -15.34 17.14
C HIS A 28 -16.96 -14.87 18.52
N GLY A 29 -17.85 -14.38 19.40
CA GLY A 29 -17.53 -14.09 20.80
C GLY A 29 -16.72 -12.81 21.02
N HIS A 30 -16.77 -11.85 20.08
CA HIS A 30 -16.11 -10.56 20.22
C HIS A 30 -17.07 -9.47 20.71
N GLU A 31 -16.59 -8.61 21.61
CA GLU A 31 -17.26 -7.37 21.99
C GLU A 31 -16.88 -6.30 20.96
N VAL A 32 -17.85 -5.76 20.22
CA VAL A 32 -17.57 -4.95 19.01
C VAL A 32 -17.91 -3.49 19.21
N ARG A 33 -16.89 -2.64 19.14
CA ARG A 33 -17.03 -1.20 18.95
C ARG A 33 -16.93 -0.88 17.46
N TYR A 34 -18.06 -0.54 16.84
CA TYR A 34 -18.12 -0.20 15.41
C TYR A 34 -17.88 1.28 15.16
N GLN A 35 -17.13 1.59 14.10
CA GLN A 35 -16.99 2.95 13.57
C GLN A 35 -16.83 2.94 12.05
N SER A 36 -17.61 3.79 11.37
CA SER A 36 -17.44 4.04 9.93
C SER A 36 -16.19 4.87 9.67
N ALA A 37 -15.40 4.47 8.66
CA ALA A 37 -14.24 5.20 8.19
C ALA A 37 -14.59 6.48 7.40
N LYS A 38 -15.87 6.67 7.04
CA LYS A 38 -16.38 7.86 6.36
C LYS A 38 -16.90 8.93 7.33
N GLU A 39 -17.12 8.56 8.59
CA GLU A 39 -17.68 9.47 9.59
C GLU A 39 -16.58 10.14 10.41
N HIS A 40 -16.90 11.32 10.95
CA HIS A 40 -16.07 11.96 11.95
C HIS A 40 -15.98 11.08 13.20
N GLY A 41 -14.80 10.94 13.78
CA GLY A 41 -14.59 10.14 15.01
C GLY A 41 -13.74 8.89 14.85
N TRP A 42 -13.54 8.37 13.64
CA TRP A 42 -12.73 7.15 13.43
C TRP A 42 -11.28 7.26 13.94
N LYS A 43 -10.69 8.46 13.93
CA LYS A 43 -9.36 8.68 14.52
C LYS A 43 -9.37 8.66 16.05
N ARG A 44 -10.49 9.08 16.66
CA ARG A 44 -10.65 9.13 18.12
C ARG A 44 -10.83 7.72 18.67
N VAL A 45 -11.65 6.90 18.03
CA VAL A 45 -11.94 5.54 18.50
C VAL A 45 -10.68 4.66 18.57
N LEU A 46 -9.71 4.87 17.67
CA LEU A 46 -8.42 4.15 17.68
C LEU A 46 -7.56 4.46 18.93
N LYS A 47 -7.86 5.54 19.65
CA LYS A 47 -7.17 5.90 20.89
C LYS A 47 -7.76 5.20 22.11
N GLU A 48 -8.97 4.65 21.99
CA GLU A 48 -9.63 3.93 23.07
C GLU A 48 -9.00 2.55 23.28
N ALA A 49 -9.25 1.94 24.44
CA ALA A 49 -8.77 0.59 24.72
C ALA A 49 -9.46 -0.43 23.80
N ALA A 50 -8.66 -1.32 23.22
CA ALA A 50 -9.09 -2.46 22.41
C ALA A 50 -8.01 -3.54 22.48
N ASP A 51 -8.40 -4.80 22.35
CA ASP A 51 -7.47 -5.92 22.25
C ASP A 51 -7.07 -6.17 20.78
N LEU A 52 -7.91 -5.73 19.84
CA LEU A 52 -7.71 -5.87 18.40
C LEU A 52 -8.41 -4.73 17.63
N VAL A 53 -7.73 -4.19 16.61
CA VAL A 53 -8.35 -3.28 15.63
C VAL A 53 -8.61 -4.03 14.33
N VAL A 54 -9.87 -4.17 13.94
CA VAL A 54 -10.27 -4.83 12.69
C VAL A 54 -10.57 -3.76 11.63
N VAL A 55 -10.02 -3.92 10.43
CA VAL A 55 -10.31 -3.02 9.32
C VAL A 55 -11.02 -3.77 8.19
N ALA A 56 -12.26 -3.40 7.93
CA ALA A 56 -13.03 -3.84 6.77
C ALA A 56 -12.99 -2.75 5.69
N GLY A 57 -12.12 -2.93 4.69
CA GLY A 57 -11.91 -1.94 3.64
C GLY A 57 -10.85 -2.34 2.61
N GLY A 58 -10.54 -1.42 1.70
CA GLY A 58 -9.39 -1.51 0.80
C GLY A 58 -8.14 -0.83 1.33
N ASP A 59 -7.06 -0.85 0.54
CA ASP A 59 -5.72 -0.36 0.93
C ASP A 59 -5.74 1.07 1.47
N GLY A 60 -6.47 1.99 0.82
CA GLY A 60 -6.58 3.37 1.32
C GLY A 60 -7.24 3.49 2.71
N THR A 61 -8.10 2.54 3.10
CA THR A 61 -8.67 2.51 4.47
C THR A 61 -7.70 1.84 5.43
N VAL A 62 -7.16 0.68 5.05
CA VAL A 62 -6.19 -0.08 5.83
C VAL A 62 -4.97 0.78 6.13
N GLY A 63 -4.30 1.33 5.12
CA GLY A 63 -3.13 2.19 5.28
C GLY A 63 -3.39 3.44 6.11
N ARG A 64 -4.59 4.03 6.08
CA ARG A 64 -4.93 5.16 6.99
C ARG A 64 -5.01 4.73 8.45
N VAL A 65 -5.55 3.54 8.71
CA VAL A 65 -5.61 2.98 10.07
C VAL A 65 -4.21 2.56 10.52
N THR A 66 -3.46 1.82 9.70
CA THR A 66 -2.09 1.36 10.00
C THR A 66 -1.18 2.50 10.44
N ARG A 67 -1.09 3.59 9.69
CA ARG A 67 -0.29 4.78 10.05
C ARG A 67 -0.66 5.38 11.41
N ARG A 68 -1.90 5.17 11.86
CA ARG A 68 -2.39 5.67 13.16
C ARG A 68 -2.18 4.67 14.30
N MET A 69 -1.93 3.41 13.95
CA MET A 69 -1.65 2.32 14.89
C MET A 69 -0.16 2.19 15.22
N VAL A 70 0.72 2.90 14.50
CA VAL A 70 2.13 3.06 14.86
C VAL A 70 2.26 3.47 16.33
N GLY A 71 3.06 2.72 17.09
CA GLY A 71 3.30 2.95 18.52
C GLY A 71 2.12 2.64 19.46
N ARG A 72 0.99 2.10 18.97
CA ARG A 72 -0.17 1.77 19.84
C ARG A 72 -0.04 0.44 20.57
N GLY A 73 0.77 -0.49 20.07
CA GLY A 73 0.92 -1.83 20.65
C GLY A 73 -0.33 -2.72 20.58
N VAL A 74 -1.38 -2.29 19.85
CA VAL A 74 -2.59 -3.08 19.62
C VAL A 74 -2.52 -3.66 18.21
N PRO A 75 -2.66 -4.99 18.04
CA PRO A 75 -2.58 -5.61 16.73
C PRO A 75 -3.76 -5.22 15.83
N MET A 76 -3.57 -5.43 14.54
CA MET A 76 -4.58 -5.23 13.51
C MET A 76 -5.00 -6.55 12.85
N ALA A 77 -6.23 -6.63 12.39
CA ALA A 77 -6.70 -7.69 11.51
C ALA A 77 -7.46 -7.12 10.31
N LEU A 78 -7.43 -7.83 9.18
CA LEU A 78 -7.98 -7.37 7.91
C LEU A 78 -9.21 -8.16 7.52
N LEU A 79 -10.24 -7.46 7.07
CA LEU A 79 -11.37 -8.01 6.31
C LEU A 79 -11.37 -7.32 4.93
N PRO A 80 -10.57 -7.83 3.97
CA PRO A 80 -10.29 -7.12 2.73
C PRO A 80 -11.55 -7.01 1.85
N SER A 81 -12.01 -5.79 1.63
CA SER A 81 -13.21 -5.49 0.82
C SER A 81 -12.96 -4.49 -0.29
N GLY A 82 -11.73 -4.03 -0.49
CA GLY A 82 -11.36 -3.11 -1.57
C GLY A 82 -11.15 -3.78 -2.94
N THR A 83 -10.69 -2.97 -3.88
CA THR A 83 -10.46 -3.38 -5.27
C THR A 83 -9.10 -4.09 -5.46
N ALA A 84 -8.01 -3.52 -4.95
CA ALA A 84 -6.66 -4.11 -5.07
C ALA A 84 -6.32 -5.01 -3.87
N ASN A 85 -6.41 -4.47 -2.66
CA ASN A 85 -6.11 -5.14 -1.40
C ASN A 85 -4.65 -5.63 -1.33
N ASN A 86 -3.71 -4.81 -1.80
CA ASN A 86 -2.28 -5.09 -1.83
C ASN A 86 -1.71 -5.46 -0.46
N ILE A 87 -2.17 -4.80 0.62
CA ILE A 87 -1.71 -5.12 1.99
C ILE A 87 -2.18 -6.52 2.39
N ALA A 88 -3.46 -6.84 2.19
CA ALA A 88 -4.01 -8.15 2.52
C ALA A 88 -3.42 -9.27 1.64
N ARG A 89 -3.11 -8.97 0.37
CA ARG A 89 -2.45 -9.88 -0.55
C ARG A 89 -1.02 -10.19 -0.09
N THR A 90 -0.26 -9.17 0.27
CA THR A 90 1.11 -9.31 0.78
C THR A 90 1.14 -10.13 2.08
N LEU A 91 0.13 -9.99 2.94
CA LEU A 91 -0.02 -10.78 4.17
C LEU A 91 -0.67 -12.17 3.94
N GLY A 92 -1.02 -12.54 2.71
CA GLY A 92 -1.63 -13.86 2.41
C GLY A 92 -3.05 -14.05 2.99
N GLN A 93 -3.81 -12.96 3.16
CA GLN A 93 -5.15 -12.97 3.75
C GLN A 93 -6.28 -12.69 2.73
N LEU A 94 -5.95 -12.30 1.50
CA LEU A 94 -6.95 -11.85 0.51
C LEU A 94 -7.93 -12.94 0.05
N GLU A 95 -7.47 -14.18 -0.10
CA GLU A 95 -8.27 -15.25 -0.71
C GLU A 95 -9.23 -15.94 0.27
N ARG A 96 -9.22 -15.53 1.54
CA ARG A 96 -9.97 -16.19 2.61
C ARG A 96 -11.33 -15.54 2.84
N PRO A 97 -12.39 -16.33 3.07
CA PRO A 97 -13.68 -15.81 3.55
C PRO A 97 -13.52 -15.08 4.89
N PHE A 98 -14.37 -14.09 5.15
CA PHE A 98 -14.30 -13.30 6.39
C PHE A 98 -14.52 -14.16 7.63
N GLU A 99 -15.41 -15.15 7.55
CA GLU A 99 -15.67 -16.13 8.60
C GLU A 99 -14.40 -16.92 8.96
N GLU A 100 -13.62 -17.31 7.96
CA GLU A 100 -12.36 -18.04 8.18
C GLU A 100 -11.30 -17.13 8.81
N LEU A 101 -11.21 -15.89 8.36
CA LEU A 101 -10.30 -14.89 8.92
C LEU A 101 -10.60 -14.66 10.40
N VAL A 102 -11.86 -14.33 10.74
CA VAL A 102 -12.31 -14.06 12.11
C VAL A 102 -12.06 -15.25 13.03
N ARG A 103 -12.40 -16.47 12.60
CA ARG A 103 -12.16 -17.70 13.37
C ARG A 103 -10.67 -17.95 13.62
N GLY A 104 -9.82 -17.56 12.69
CA GLY A 104 -8.38 -17.80 12.77
C GLY A 104 -7.62 -16.88 13.73
N TRP A 105 -8.21 -15.76 14.20
CA TRP A 105 -7.47 -14.75 14.97
C TRP A 105 -6.94 -15.22 16.31
N GLU A 106 -7.62 -16.15 16.98
CA GLU A 106 -7.18 -16.69 18.27
C GLU A 106 -5.82 -17.39 18.18
N ASN A 107 -5.57 -18.07 17.05
CA ASN A 107 -4.33 -18.80 16.78
C ASN A 107 -3.52 -18.17 15.63
N ALA A 108 -3.80 -16.91 15.30
CA ALA A 108 -3.15 -16.23 14.20
C ALA A 108 -1.67 -15.98 14.49
N ARG A 109 -0.84 -16.06 13.45
CA ARG A 109 0.54 -15.60 13.55
C ARG A 109 0.52 -14.07 13.68
N ARG A 110 1.33 -13.55 14.59
CA ARG A 110 1.62 -12.13 14.71
C ARG A 110 2.72 -11.76 13.73
N VAL A 111 2.45 -10.80 12.86
CA VAL A 111 3.34 -10.39 11.77
C VAL A 111 3.56 -8.90 11.87
N ASN A 112 4.80 -8.48 12.05
CA ASN A 112 5.13 -7.07 11.98
C ASN A 112 5.13 -6.64 10.51
N LEU A 113 4.39 -5.58 10.22
CA LEU A 113 4.49 -4.83 8.99
C LEU A 113 5.21 -3.53 9.31
N ASP A 114 6.36 -3.31 8.67
CA ASP A 114 7.05 -2.03 8.77
C ASP A 114 6.18 -0.90 8.23
N VAL A 115 6.32 0.27 8.85
CA VAL A 115 5.71 1.51 8.39
C VAL A 115 6.85 2.47 8.10
N ALA A 116 7.09 2.73 6.82
CA ALA A 116 8.15 3.62 6.39
C ALA A 116 7.76 5.09 6.58
N VAL A 117 8.76 5.96 6.63
CA VAL A 117 8.61 7.41 6.77
C VAL A 117 9.17 8.08 5.53
N ALA A 118 8.36 8.93 4.92
CA ALA A 118 8.77 9.86 3.88
C ALA A 118 8.87 11.27 4.47
N SER A 119 10.05 11.88 4.41
CA SER A 119 10.28 13.28 4.77
C SER A 119 10.65 14.10 3.55
N GLY A 120 10.21 15.36 3.52
CA GLY A 120 10.55 16.32 2.48
C GLY A 120 10.04 17.71 2.88
N PRO A 121 9.96 18.66 1.94
CA PRO A 121 9.45 20.01 2.19
C PRO A 121 8.05 20.05 2.84
N TRP A 122 7.24 19.02 2.63
CA TRP A 122 5.90 18.86 3.24
C TRP A 122 5.91 18.25 4.66
N GLY A 123 7.09 18.09 5.27
CA GLY A 123 7.34 17.41 6.54
C GLY A 123 7.27 15.88 6.46
N GLU A 124 7.21 15.21 7.61
CA GLU A 124 7.21 13.75 7.67
C GLU A 124 5.81 13.13 7.45
N ARG A 125 5.74 12.02 6.73
CA ARG A 125 4.53 11.22 6.53
C ARG A 125 4.87 9.75 6.57
N TYR A 126 4.10 8.99 7.34
CA TYR A 126 4.12 7.53 7.25
C TYR A 126 3.55 7.06 5.90
N PHE A 127 4.09 5.96 5.39
CA PHE A 127 3.55 5.22 4.25
C PHE A 127 3.67 3.72 4.49
N VAL A 128 2.79 2.95 3.85
CA VAL A 128 2.66 1.50 4.08
C VAL A 128 2.94 0.71 2.82
N GLU A 129 2.62 1.26 1.65
CA GLU A 129 2.77 0.62 0.35
C GLU A 129 4.08 1.03 -0.32
N GLY A 130 4.27 2.32 -0.58
CA GLY A 130 5.46 2.80 -1.27
C GLY A 130 5.51 4.29 -1.52
N LEU A 131 6.65 4.74 -2.03
CA LEU A 131 6.90 6.08 -2.53
C LEU A 131 7.60 5.99 -3.88
N GLY A 132 7.18 6.79 -4.85
CA GLY A 132 7.73 6.67 -6.20
C GLY A 132 7.49 7.85 -7.12
N LEU A 133 8.25 7.85 -8.22
CA LEU A 133 8.37 8.90 -9.22
C LEU A 133 8.23 8.32 -10.63
N GLY A 134 7.87 9.17 -11.58
CA GLY A 134 7.80 8.80 -13.00
C GLY A 134 6.44 8.25 -13.38
N LEU A 135 6.43 7.19 -14.19
CA LEU A 135 5.24 6.63 -14.85
C LEU A 135 4.02 6.52 -13.92
N PHE A 136 4.20 5.91 -12.74
CA PHE A 136 3.08 5.63 -11.84
C PHE A 136 2.53 6.90 -11.19
N ALA A 137 3.41 7.79 -10.71
CA ALA A 137 3.02 9.09 -10.15
C ALA A 137 2.30 9.96 -11.18
N ALA A 138 2.83 10.03 -12.41
CA ALA A 138 2.22 10.77 -13.51
C ALA A 138 0.82 10.24 -13.86
N LEU A 139 0.63 8.92 -13.86
CA LEU A 139 -0.69 8.34 -14.11
C LEU A 139 -1.67 8.63 -12.99
N LEU A 140 -1.25 8.53 -11.72
CA LEU A 140 -2.08 8.91 -10.58
C LEU A 140 -2.56 10.36 -10.70
N ALA A 141 -1.68 11.29 -11.10
CA ALA A 141 -2.02 12.70 -11.29
C ALA A 141 -3.08 12.91 -12.38
N ARG A 142 -2.94 12.22 -13.50
CA ARG A 142 -3.93 12.24 -14.59
C ARG A 142 -5.27 11.63 -14.14
N SER A 143 -5.23 10.55 -13.37
CA SER A 143 -6.45 9.91 -12.85
C SER A 143 -7.19 10.80 -11.85
N GLU A 144 -6.49 11.58 -11.02
CA GLU A 144 -7.13 12.56 -10.11
C GLU A 144 -7.75 13.75 -10.86
N ALA A 145 -7.23 14.08 -12.05
CA ALA A 145 -7.78 15.12 -12.91
C ALA A 145 -8.98 14.63 -13.74
N ALA A 146 -9.08 13.32 -13.99
CA ALA A 146 -10.16 12.72 -14.75
C ALA A 146 -11.43 12.50 -13.90
N GLN A 147 -12.60 12.53 -14.55
CA GLN A 147 -13.84 12.14 -13.88
C GLN A 147 -13.81 10.64 -13.51
N PRO A 148 -14.34 10.25 -12.34
CA PRO A 148 -14.35 8.85 -11.92
C PRO A 148 -15.16 8.01 -12.90
N LYS A 149 -14.47 7.15 -13.67
CA LYS A 149 -15.13 6.16 -14.52
C LYS A 149 -15.44 4.93 -13.68
N SER A 150 -16.71 4.62 -13.47
CA SER A 150 -17.15 3.35 -12.89
C SER A 150 -17.01 2.23 -13.92
N GLY A 151 -15.79 1.75 -14.13
CA GLY A 151 -15.51 0.60 -14.98
C GLY A 151 -15.98 -0.70 -14.34
N LYS A 152 -16.30 -1.71 -15.17
CA LYS A 152 -16.54 -3.08 -14.70
C LYS A 152 -15.26 -3.75 -14.17
N HIS A 153 -14.10 -3.29 -14.66
CA HIS A 153 -12.78 -3.90 -14.48
C HIS A 153 -11.72 -2.82 -14.15
N PRO A 154 -11.84 -2.15 -12.99
CA PRO A 154 -11.02 -0.97 -12.66
C PRO A 154 -9.52 -1.26 -12.57
N VAL A 155 -9.12 -2.50 -12.24
CA VAL A 155 -7.71 -2.90 -12.18
C VAL A 155 -7.16 -3.05 -13.59
N GLU A 156 -7.86 -3.79 -14.44
CA GLU A 156 -7.50 -4.02 -15.83
C GLU A 156 -7.46 -2.71 -16.62
N ASP A 157 -8.41 -1.81 -16.39
CA ASP A 157 -8.47 -0.50 -17.03
C ASP A 157 -7.26 0.37 -16.64
N ALA A 158 -6.89 0.39 -15.36
CA ALA A 158 -5.71 1.11 -14.88
C ALA A 158 -4.41 0.53 -15.46
N LEU A 159 -4.30 -0.79 -15.59
CA LEU A 159 -3.13 -1.46 -16.15
C LEU A 159 -2.97 -1.21 -17.65
N ARG A 160 -4.06 -1.19 -18.41
CA ARG A 160 -4.04 -0.80 -19.84
C ARG A 160 -3.59 0.64 -20.03
N LEU A 161 -3.96 1.54 -19.11
CA LEU A 161 -3.46 2.91 -19.13
C LEU A 161 -1.96 2.95 -18.83
N LEU A 162 -1.50 2.26 -17.78
CA LEU A 162 -0.06 2.14 -17.48
C LEU A 162 0.74 1.61 -18.67
N GLN A 163 0.27 0.55 -19.31
CA GLN A 163 0.92 -0.06 -20.46
C GLN A 163 1.10 0.95 -21.61
N ARG A 164 0.04 1.70 -21.93
CA ARG A 164 0.08 2.72 -23.01
C ARG A 164 1.05 3.85 -22.69
N GLU A 165 1.04 4.33 -21.45
CA GLU A 165 1.91 5.42 -21.00
C GLU A 165 3.37 4.98 -20.84
N ALA A 166 3.62 3.71 -20.47
CA ALA A 166 4.97 3.17 -20.33
C ALA A 166 5.78 3.25 -21.64
N ALA A 167 5.11 3.18 -22.79
CA ALA A 167 5.76 3.23 -24.10
C ALA A 167 6.30 4.63 -24.46
N SER A 168 5.71 5.71 -23.92
CA SER A 168 5.98 7.08 -24.35
C SER A 168 6.32 8.06 -23.23
N CYS A 169 6.17 7.70 -21.95
CA CYS A 169 6.48 8.59 -20.85
C CYS A 169 7.97 8.96 -20.80
N GLU A 170 8.26 10.23 -20.53
CA GLU A 170 9.63 10.72 -20.41
C GLU A 170 10.28 10.21 -19.12
N ALA A 171 11.58 9.90 -19.19
CA ALA A 171 12.34 9.56 -17.99
C ALA A 171 12.78 10.83 -17.26
N ILE A 172 12.67 10.79 -15.94
CA ILE A 172 13.03 11.87 -15.04
C ILE A 172 14.46 11.67 -14.58
N GLU A 173 15.26 12.73 -14.65
CA GLU A 173 16.61 12.75 -14.07
C GLU A 173 16.53 12.99 -12.57
N ILE A 174 17.15 12.09 -11.80
CA ILE A 174 17.12 12.12 -10.34
C ILE A 174 18.55 11.93 -9.81
N ALA A 175 18.98 12.86 -8.94
CA ALA A 175 20.15 12.68 -8.09
C ALA A 175 19.71 11.92 -6.83
N ALA A 176 20.10 10.65 -6.70
CA ALA A 176 19.62 9.76 -5.66
C ALA A 176 20.72 8.93 -4.99
N ARG A 177 20.50 8.59 -3.72
CA ARG A 177 21.33 7.68 -2.95
C ARG A 177 20.48 6.64 -2.24
N LEU A 178 20.94 5.40 -2.22
CA LEU A 178 20.36 4.32 -1.43
C LEU A 178 21.40 3.83 -0.43
N ASP A 179 21.13 4.01 0.86
CA ASP A 179 22.07 3.70 1.94
C ASP A 179 23.46 4.33 1.75
N GLY A 180 23.50 5.51 1.12
CA GLY A 180 24.72 6.26 0.81
C GLY A 180 25.34 5.95 -0.56
N GLU A 181 25.00 4.81 -1.17
CA GLU A 181 25.44 4.46 -2.52
C GLU A 181 24.74 5.31 -3.57
N ASP A 182 25.51 5.82 -4.54
CA ASP A 182 24.96 6.61 -5.63
C ASP A 182 24.13 5.72 -6.57
N ILE A 183 22.88 6.12 -6.75
CA ILE A 183 21.93 5.53 -7.70
C ILE A 183 21.32 6.64 -8.56
N SER A 184 22.05 7.72 -8.79
CA SER A 184 21.60 8.81 -9.66
C SER A 184 21.46 8.31 -11.09
N GLY A 185 20.45 8.81 -11.80
CA GLY A 185 20.17 8.37 -13.15
C GLY A 185 18.90 8.95 -13.73
N ARG A 186 18.58 8.53 -14.96
CA ARG A 186 17.34 8.87 -15.66
C ARG A 186 16.39 7.68 -15.62
N TYR A 187 15.26 7.86 -14.96
CA TYR A 187 14.31 6.80 -14.66
C TYR A 187 12.93 7.06 -15.28
N VAL A 188 12.42 6.07 -15.99
CA VAL A 188 11.01 5.96 -16.39
C VAL A 188 10.13 5.72 -15.16
N MET A 189 10.63 4.93 -14.22
CA MET A 189 9.95 4.62 -12.98
C MET A 189 10.97 4.35 -11.89
N LEU A 190 10.78 4.97 -10.72
CA LEU A 190 11.52 4.68 -9.50
C LEU A 190 10.51 4.48 -8.38
N GLU A 191 10.49 3.31 -7.76
CA GLU A 191 9.52 2.93 -6.72
C GLU A 191 10.26 2.35 -5.52
N ALA A 192 10.18 3.01 -4.36
CA ALA A 192 10.61 2.47 -3.08
C ALA A 192 9.43 1.81 -2.37
N LEU A 193 9.38 0.48 -2.41
CA LEU A 193 8.24 -0.33 -1.99
C LEU A 193 8.49 -1.02 -0.66
N ASN A 194 7.47 -1.04 0.19
CA ASN A 194 7.42 -1.80 1.44
C ASN A 194 6.54 -3.06 1.31
N LEU A 195 5.82 -3.20 0.19
CA LEU A 195 4.95 -4.32 -0.11
C LEU A 195 5.34 -4.94 -1.44
N ARG A 196 4.90 -6.18 -1.65
CA ARG A 196 5.10 -6.88 -2.94
C ARG A 196 4.31 -6.25 -4.08
N TYR A 197 3.22 -5.58 -3.74
CA TYR A 197 2.27 -5.02 -4.70
C TYR A 197 2.09 -3.52 -4.48
N VAL A 198 1.97 -2.77 -5.57
CA VAL A 198 1.62 -1.34 -5.55
C VAL A 198 0.47 -1.04 -6.50
N GLY A 199 -0.37 -0.06 -6.16
CA GLY A 199 -1.38 0.48 -7.07
C GLY A 199 -2.39 -0.56 -7.55
N PRO A 200 -2.65 -0.69 -8.88
CA PRO A 200 -3.62 -1.64 -9.43
C PRO A 200 -3.07 -3.08 -9.45
N ASN A 201 -2.63 -3.61 -8.30
CA ASN A 201 -2.03 -4.94 -8.14
C ASN A 201 -0.73 -5.17 -8.95
N LEU A 202 0.10 -4.15 -9.17
CA LEU A 202 1.41 -4.32 -9.80
C LEU A 202 2.33 -5.08 -8.85
N HIS A 203 2.66 -6.33 -9.20
CA HIS A 203 3.60 -7.17 -8.45
C HIS A 203 5.05 -6.81 -8.81
N LEU A 204 5.55 -5.68 -8.32
CA LEU A 204 6.87 -5.14 -8.69
C LEU A 204 7.99 -5.67 -7.80
N ALA A 205 7.71 -5.99 -6.54
CA ALA A 205 8.71 -6.41 -5.55
C ALA A 205 8.40 -7.82 -5.00
N PRO A 206 8.50 -8.89 -5.79
CA PRO A 206 8.10 -10.24 -5.39
C PRO A 206 8.85 -10.77 -4.16
N ALA A 207 10.09 -10.31 -3.97
CA ALA A 207 10.95 -10.68 -2.86
C ALA A 207 10.62 -9.96 -1.55
N SER A 208 9.80 -8.90 -1.60
CA SER A 208 9.50 -8.05 -0.45
C SER A 208 8.93 -8.84 0.73
N ARG A 209 9.44 -8.54 1.92
CA ARG A 209 9.05 -9.19 3.18
C ARG A 209 8.55 -8.15 4.17
N PRO A 210 7.28 -8.23 4.61
CA PRO A 210 6.80 -7.39 5.69
C PRO A 210 7.68 -7.52 6.94
N GLY A 211 8.20 -6.39 7.43
CA GLY A 211 8.88 -6.35 8.72
C GLY A 211 10.39 -6.67 8.69
N ASP A 212 11.02 -6.74 7.51
CA ASP A 212 12.46 -7.00 7.39
C ASP A 212 13.34 -5.75 7.49
N GLY A 213 12.73 -4.57 7.64
CA GLY A 213 13.39 -3.30 7.75
C GLY A 213 14.00 -2.80 6.44
N GLN A 214 13.59 -3.32 5.28
CA GLN A 214 14.11 -2.95 3.97
C GLN A 214 13.01 -2.42 3.05
N LEU A 215 13.36 -1.45 2.20
CA LEU A 215 12.58 -1.06 1.03
C LEU A 215 13.13 -1.80 -0.19
N ASP A 216 12.24 -2.29 -1.04
CA ASP A 216 12.56 -2.76 -2.38
C ASP A 216 12.47 -1.58 -3.36
N VAL A 217 13.62 -1.08 -3.81
CA VAL A 217 13.74 0.05 -4.72
C VAL A 217 13.83 -0.45 -6.16
N VAL A 218 12.70 -0.40 -6.87
CA VAL A 218 12.59 -0.77 -8.28
C VAL A 218 13.02 0.41 -9.14
N LEU A 219 13.97 0.17 -10.03
CA LEU A 219 14.66 1.17 -10.85
C LEU A 219 14.46 0.79 -12.32
N VAL A 220 13.66 1.56 -13.05
CA VAL A 220 13.46 1.37 -14.49
C VAL A 220 14.00 2.59 -15.22
N THR A 221 15.15 2.45 -15.85
CA THR A 221 15.76 3.42 -16.77
C THR A 221 15.09 3.38 -18.14
N GLU A 222 15.44 4.32 -19.02
CA GLU A 222 14.99 4.30 -20.42
C GLU A 222 15.37 3.01 -21.15
N ALA A 223 16.56 2.45 -20.87
CA ALA A 223 17.03 1.21 -21.48
C ALA A 223 16.20 -0.02 -21.05
N GLU A 224 15.60 0.03 -19.86
CA GLU A 224 14.76 -1.06 -19.33
C GLU A 224 13.27 -0.89 -19.70
N ARG A 225 12.89 0.18 -20.40
CA ARG A 225 11.51 0.42 -20.83
C ARG A 225 10.87 -0.76 -21.58
N PRO A 226 11.54 -1.44 -22.54
CA PRO A 226 10.94 -2.60 -23.21
C PRO A 226 10.57 -3.72 -22.22
N ARG A 227 11.37 -3.89 -21.16
CA ARG A 227 11.11 -4.87 -20.10
C ARG A 227 9.91 -4.48 -19.25
N LEU A 228 9.77 -3.19 -18.92
CA LEU A 228 8.59 -2.66 -18.22
C LEU A 228 7.32 -2.83 -19.07
N VAL A 229 7.37 -2.49 -20.36
CA VAL A 229 6.23 -2.67 -21.28
C VAL A 229 5.84 -4.14 -21.38
N HIS A 230 6.81 -5.04 -21.55
CA HIS A 230 6.56 -6.48 -21.58
C HIS A 230 5.94 -7.00 -20.27
N TYR A 231 6.44 -6.54 -19.12
CA TYR A 231 5.84 -6.86 -17.82
C TYR A 231 4.37 -6.42 -17.74
N LEU A 232 4.07 -5.18 -18.18
CA LEU A 232 2.71 -4.64 -18.18
C LEU A 232 1.79 -5.31 -19.21
N GLU A 233 2.32 -5.85 -20.30
CA GLU A 233 1.57 -6.66 -21.28
C GLU A 233 1.18 -8.01 -20.71
N GLN A 234 2.12 -8.66 -20.02
CA GLN A 234 1.98 -10.04 -19.56
C GLN A 234 1.43 -10.13 -18.13
N TRP A 235 1.04 -9.03 -17.49
CA TRP A 235 0.66 -8.97 -16.06
C TRP A 235 -0.41 -9.98 -15.60
N GLN A 236 -1.22 -10.51 -16.51
CA GLN A 236 -2.22 -11.55 -16.21
C GLN A 236 -1.62 -12.96 -16.15
N GLU A 237 -0.51 -13.17 -16.85
CA GLU A 237 0.24 -14.42 -16.89
C GLU A 237 1.18 -14.47 -15.68
N ASN A 238 1.28 -15.63 -15.05
CA ASN A 238 2.06 -15.94 -13.84
C ASN A 238 2.98 -14.81 -13.28
N ARG A 239 2.38 -13.88 -12.51
CA ARG A 239 3.01 -12.62 -12.02
C ARG A 239 4.30 -12.83 -11.23
N GLU A 240 4.45 -14.00 -10.62
CA GLU A 240 5.63 -14.38 -9.86
C GLU A 240 6.82 -14.68 -10.77
N ARG A 241 6.58 -15.12 -12.01
CA ARG A 241 7.61 -15.42 -13.00
C ARG A 241 8.03 -14.23 -13.86
N LEU A 242 7.21 -13.17 -13.90
CA LEU A 242 7.44 -12.00 -14.74
C LEU A 242 8.23 -10.87 -14.07
N SER A 243 8.46 -10.95 -12.75
CA SER A 243 9.02 -9.85 -11.97
C SER A 243 10.51 -10.04 -11.69
N LEU A 244 11.34 -9.45 -12.55
CA LEU A 244 12.73 -9.13 -12.20
C LEU A 244 13.14 -7.76 -12.76
N LEU A 245 12.27 -6.75 -12.73
CA LEU A 245 12.73 -5.37 -12.97
C LEU A 245 13.93 -5.07 -12.05
N PRO A 246 14.92 -4.29 -12.50
CA PRO A 246 16.09 -3.99 -11.68
C PRO A 246 15.65 -3.46 -10.32
N THR A 247 16.05 -4.16 -9.27
CA THR A 247 15.61 -3.88 -7.91
C THR A 247 16.84 -3.90 -7.01
N ARG A 248 16.95 -2.89 -6.15
CA ARG A 248 17.91 -2.86 -5.04
C ARG A 248 17.13 -2.90 -3.74
N THR A 249 17.77 -3.36 -2.67
CA THR A 249 17.17 -3.27 -1.33
C THR A 249 18.00 -2.32 -0.48
N GLY A 250 17.34 -1.55 0.37
CA GLY A 250 18.02 -0.64 1.29
C GLY A 250 17.07 -0.01 2.30
N ARG A 251 17.61 0.70 3.27
CA ARG A 251 16.84 1.27 4.39
C ARG A 251 16.48 2.73 4.21
N ARG A 252 17.30 3.45 3.45
CA ARG A 252 17.24 4.90 3.32
C ARG A 252 17.49 5.30 1.88
N LEU A 253 16.42 5.63 1.18
CA LEU A 253 16.47 6.29 -0.13
C LEU A 253 16.43 7.80 0.07
N GLN A 254 17.35 8.53 -0.54
CA GLN A 254 17.39 9.98 -0.54
C GLN A 254 17.50 10.50 -1.97
N PHE A 255 16.81 11.59 -2.30
CA PHE A 255 16.95 12.22 -3.60
C PHE A 255 16.61 13.71 -3.58
N GLU A 256 17.24 14.47 -4.46
CA GLU A 256 16.81 15.85 -4.71
C GLU A 256 15.55 15.86 -5.57
N TRP A 257 14.56 16.62 -5.14
CA TRP A 257 13.26 16.68 -5.77
C TRP A 257 12.92 18.11 -6.16
N SER A 258 12.42 18.28 -7.38
CA SER A 258 12.16 19.58 -8.01
C SER A 258 10.69 19.75 -8.43
N GLY A 259 9.77 19.12 -7.70
CA GLY A 259 8.33 19.34 -7.87
C GLY A 259 7.66 18.49 -8.93
N VAL A 260 8.41 17.59 -9.58
CA VAL A 260 7.86 16.51 -10.41
C VAL A 260 6.87 15.65 -9.62
N GLU A 261 5.89 15.04 -10.28
CA GLU A 261 4.91 14.20 -9.59
C GLU A 261 5.60 13.07 -8.81
N LEU A 262 5.31 13.05 -7.52
CA LEU A 262 5.73 12.04 -6.55
C LEU A 262 4.46 11.48 -5.91
N HIS A 263 4.39 10.17 -5.68
CA HIS A 263 3.34 9.61 -4.83
C HIS A 263 3.92 9.06 -3.52
N ILE A 264 3.10 9.11 -2.47
CA ILE A 264 3.33 8.47 -1.17
C ILE A 264 2.06 7.68 -0.88
N ASP A 265 2.13 6.35 -0.98
CA ASP A 265 0.99 5.47 -1.21
C ASP A 265 0.06 6.04 -2.32
N ASP A 266 -1.20 6.29 -1.99
CA ASP A 266 -2.26 6.81 -2.87
C ASP A 266 -2.38 8.35 -2.85
N LYS A 267 -1.33 9.07 -2.46
CA LYS A 267 -1.35 10.54 -2.30
C LYS A 267 -0.25 11.18 -3.12
N LEU A 268 -0.63 12.13 -3.97
CA LEU A 268 0.31 12.88 -4.79
C LEU A 268 0.95 14.06 -4.06
N ARG A 269 2.18 14.35 -4.49
CA ARG A 269 3.01 15.49 -4.15
C ARG A 269 3.63 16.09 -5.45
N PRO A 270 3.74 17.43 -5.55
CA PRO A 270 3.17 18.41 -4.62
C PRO A 270 1.63 18.33 -4.61
N LYS A 271 1.01 18.81 -3.54
CA LYS A 271 -0.45 18.94 -3.54
C LYS A 271 -0.84 20.09 -4.47
N LYS A 272 -2.06 20.06 -5.02
CA LYS A 272 -2.62 21.20 -5.78
C LYS A 272 -2.61 22.52 -5.00
N SER A 273 -2.61 22.45 -3.67
CA SER A 273 -2.57 23.61 -2.76
C SER A 273 -1.18 23.87 -2.16
N ALA A 274 -0.12 23.24 -2.68
CA ALA A 274 1.22 23.37 -2.14
C ALA A 274 1.75 24.80 -2.30
N GLN A 275 2.45 25.28 -1.29
CA GLN A 275 3.16 26.56 -1.37
C GLN A 275 4.49 26.38 -2.12
N PRO A 276 5.09 27.45 -2.69
CA PRO A 276 6.34 27.35 -3.46
C PRO A 276 7.50 26.68 -2.71
N ASP A 277 7.59 26.89 -1.41
CA ASP A 277 8.59 26.27 -0.52
C ASP A 277 8.33 24.77 -0.28
N GLU A 278 7.13 24.27 -0.57
CA GLU A 278 6.80 22.84 -0.55
C GLU A 278 7.07 22.13 -1.90
N MET A 279 7.60 22.83 -2.90
CA MET A 279 7.74 22.30 -4.27
C MET A 279 9.12 21.74 -4.61
N ALA A 280 10.15 21.97 -3.79
CA ALA A 280 11.48 21.44 -4.06
C ALA A 280 12.29 21.24 -2.78
N GLY A 281 13.18 20.25 -2.77
CA GLY A 281 14.09 19.99 -1.67
C GLY A 281 14.52 18.52 -1.59
N LEU A 282 15.29 18.21 -0.55
CA LEU A 282 15.68 16.83 -0.26
C LEU A 282 14.47 16.02 0.20
N VAL A 283 14.25 14.89 -0.45
CA VAL A 283 13.27 13.88 -0.05
C VAL A 283 14.02 12.66 0.47
N GLU A 284 13.50 12.07 1.53
CA GLU A 284 14.01 10.84 2.10
C GLU A 284 12.87 9.88 2.41
N ALA A 285 13.04 8.62 2.00
CA ALA A 285 12.22 7.49 2.43
C ALA A 285 13.07 6.58 3.31
N ARG A 286 12.65 6.36 4.56
CA ARG A 286 13.35 5.52 5.54
C ARG A 286 12.44 4.44 6.13
N ILE A 287 12.99 3.27 6.44
CA ILE A 287 12.28 2.13 7.01
C ILE A 287 13.07 1.48 8.17
N GLY A 288 12.42 0.61 8.95
CA GLY A 288 13.05 -0.19 10.01
C GLY A 288 12.98 0.42 11.41
N GLY A 289 12.23 1.51 11.60
CA GLY A 289 12.01 2.13 12.90
C GLY A 289 10.61 1.93 13.49
N GLU A 290 9.58 1.85 12.64
CA GLU A 290 8.18 1.79 13.05
C GLU A 290 7.51 0.55 12.49
N THR A 291 6.72 -0.13 13.32
CA THR A 291 5.97 -1.33 12.90
C THR A 291 4.55 -1.30 13.43
N VAL A 292 3.69 -2.05 12.75
CA VAL A 292 2.35 -2.40 13.24
C VAL A 292 2.18 -3.91 13.13
N GLU A 293 1.76 -4.53 14.22
CA GLU A 293 1.51 -5.97 14.25
C GLU A 293 0.17 -6.30 13.59
N PHE A 294 0.16 -7.32 12.74
CA PHE A 294 -1.02 -7.88 12.10
C PHE A 294 -1.24 -9.34 12.55
N LEU A 295 -2.50 -9.68 12.82
CA LEU A 295 -2.94 -11.07 12.95
C LEU A 295 -3.15 -11.65 11.55
N VAL A 296 -2.34 -12.65 11.22
CA VAL A 296 -2.39 -13.39 9.95
C VAL A 296 -2.85 -14.81 10.22
N SER A 297 -4.09 -15.10 9.83
CA SER A 297 -4.71 -16.41 10.00
C SER A 297 -4.03 -17.44 9.10
N GLN A 298 -3.67 -18.58 9.68
CA GLN A 298 -3.03 -19.70 8.97
C GLN A 298 -4.08 -20.56 8.27
N PRO A 299 -3.73 -21.29 7.18
CA PRO A 299 -4.59 -22.35 6.69
C PRO A 299 -4.78 -23.37 7.82
N LYS A 300 -5.97 -23.96 7.94
CA LYS A 300 -6.06 -25.24 8.63
C LYS A 300 -5.13 -26.18 7.88
N GLU A 301 -4.13 -26.74 8.56
CA GLU A 301 -3.45 -27.92 8.03
C GLU A 301 -4.56 -28.92 7.69
N ARG A 302 -4.66 -29.27 6.40
CA ARG A 302 -5.44 -30.44 6.03
C ARG A 302 -4.68 -31.60 6.65
N ASN A 303 -5.13 -32.06 7.81
CA ASN A 303 -4.78 -33.39 8.30
C ASN A 303 -5.22 -34.36 7.19
N TYR A 304 -4.26 -34.80 6.38
CA TYR A 304 -4.40 -35.91 5.45
C TYR A 304 -4.22 -37.21 6.21
#